data_AF-A0A8J2TFJ1-F1
#
_entry.id   AF-A0A8J2TFJ1-F1
#
_cell.length_a   1.000
_cell.length_b   1.000
_cell.length_c   1.000
_cell.angle_alpha   90.00
_cell.angle_beta   90.00
_cell.angle_gamma   90.00
#
_symmetry.space_group_name_H-M   'P 1'
#
loop_
_entity.id
_entity.type
_entity.pdbx_description
1 polymer ?
#
loop_
_entity_poly.entity_id
_entity_poly.type
_entity_poly.pdbx_seq_one_letter_code
_entity_poly.pdbx_strand_id
1 'polypeptide(L)' 'MKIAVFSTRSYDRPFLQTEVDRYNHELVFLEHHLTPETASLAHGFPCIY' A
#
# COMPACT_ATOMS: atom_id res chain seq x y z
N MET A 1 7.07 -0.68 -9.36
CA MET A 1 6.94 -1.86 -8.44
C MET A 1 5.70 -1.69 -7.57
N LYS A 2 4.93 -2.76 -7.31
CA LYS A 2 3.69 -2.73 -6.53
C LYS A 2 3.96 -2.70 -5.01
N ILE A 3 3.24 -1.85 -4.30
CA ILE A 3 3.34 -1.69 -2.85
C ILE A 3 1.92 -1.84 -2.28
N ALA A 4 1.73 -2.81 -1.38
CA ALA A 4 0.48 -2.97 -0.66
C ALA A 4 0.47 -2.01 0.53
N VAL A 5 -0.57 -1.19 0.65
CA VAL A 5 -0.68 -0.18 1.70
C VAL A 5 -1.89 -0.49 2.56
N PHE A 6 -1.68 -0.92 3.81
CA PHE A 6 -2.76 -1.27 4.74
C PHE A 6 -3.16 -0.07 5.59
N SER A 7 -4.36 -0.11 6.18
CA SER A 7 -4.84 0.88 7.16
C SER A 7 -4.76 2.36 6.72
N THR A 8 -4.76 2.62 5.42
CA THR A 8 -4.58 3.98 4.90
C THR A 8 -5.87 4.77 4.95
N ARG A 9 -5.79 6.02 5.41
CA ARG A 9 -6.92 6.94 5.35
C ARG A 9 -6.85 7.79 4.10
N SER A 10 -7.97 8.36 3.69
CA SER A 10 -8.09 9.14 2.45
C SER A 10 -7.13 10.34 2.39
N TYR A 11 -6.71 10.86 3.53
CA TYR A 11 -5.75 11.97 3.64
C TYR A 11 -4.28 11.54 3.48
N ASP A 12 -3.95 10.26 3.66
CA ASP A 12 -2.58 9.75 3.52
C ASP A 12 -2.19 9.58 2.04
N ARG A 13 -3.19 9.35 1.17
CA ARG A 13 -3.01 9.11 -0.27
C ARG A 13 -2.16 10.16 -1.00
N PRO A 14 -2.42 11.49 -0.90
CA PRO A 14 -1.63 12.48 -1.64
C PRO A 14 -0.15 12.52 -1.24
N PHE A 15 0.17 12.23 0.03
CA PHE A 15 1.56 12.17 0.51
C PHE A 15 2.29 10.94 -0.05
N LEU A 16 1.61 9.79 -0.08
CA LEU A 16 2.19 8.55 -0.61
C LEU A 16 2.31 8.57 -2.15
N GLN A 17 1.38 9.22 -2.84
CA GLN A 17 1.37 9.32 -4.31
C GLN A 17 2.60 10.09 -4.85
N THR A 18 3.02 11.14 -4.14
CA THR A 18 4.08 12.07 -4.61
C THR A 18 5.44 11.38 -4.80
N GLU A 19 5.78 10.46 -3.90
CA GLU A 19 7.03 9.69 -3.97
C GLU A 19 6.94 8.58 -5.03
N VAL A 20 5.76 8.00 -5.20
CA VAL A 20 5.51 6.83 -6.05
C VAL A 20 5.54 7.21 -7.54
N ASP A 21 4.98 8.36 -7.89
CA ASP A 21 5.03 8.90 -9.27
C ASP A 21 6.48 9.19 -9.72
N ARG A 22 7.38 9.53 -8.78
CA ARG A 22 8.81 9.77 -9.07
C ARG A 22 9.56 8.49 -9.46
N TYR A 23 9.18 7.35 -8.89
CA TYR A 23 9.89 6.08 -9.05
C TYR A 23 9.10 5.03 -9.85
N ASN A 24 7.98 5.43 -10.47
CA ASN A 24 7.10 4.55 -11.24
C ASN A 24 6.64 3.32 -10.43
N HIS A 25 6.35 3.55 -9.15
CA HIS A 25 5.75 2.56 -8.26
C HIS A 25 4.23 2.56 -8.43
N GLU A 26 3.58 1.50 -7.94
CA GLU A 26 2.11 1.40 -7.94
C GLU A 26 1.67 1.15 -6.51
N LEU A 27 0.85 2.06 -5.96
CA LEU A 27 0.24 1.87 -4.64
C LEU A 27 -1.08 1.15 -4.78
N VAL A 28 -1.22 0.04 -4.05
CA VAL A 28 -2.48 -0.68 -3.90
C VAL A 28 -2.95 -0.49 -2.47
N PHE A 29 -3.97 0.34 -2.29
CA PHE A 29 -4.55 0.62 -0.99
C PHE A 29 -5.51 -0.50 -0.59
N LEU A 30 -5.23 -1.11 0.56
CA LEU A 30 -6.04 -2.14 1.18
C LEU A 30 -6.77 -1.51 2.37
N GLU A 31 -8.10 -1.51 2.32
CA GLU A 31 -8.95 -0.90 3.36
C GLU A 31 -8.87 -1.63 4.71
N HIS A 32 -8.36 -2.85 4.70
CA HIS A 32 -8.24 -3.68 5.90
C HIS A 32 -7.01 -3.28 6.72
N HIS A 33 -7.10 -3.47 8.03
CA HIS A 33 -5.93 -3.39 8.90
C HIS A 33 -4.99 -4.55 8.65
N LEU A 34 -3.68 -4.33 8.81
CA LEU A 34 -2.70 -5.41 8.75
C LEU A 34 -2.78 -6.24 10.03
N THR A 35 -3.39 -7.41 9.93
CA THR A 35 -3.52 -8.41 10.99
C THR A 35 -3.03 -9.76 10.47
N PRO A 36 -2.81 -10.77 11.32
CA PRO A 36 -2.38 -12.10 10.86
C PRO A 36 -3.32 -12.72 9.81
N GLU A 37 -4.62 -12.43 9.89
CA GLU A 37 -5.64 -12.92 8.97
C GLU A 37 -5.58 -12.22 7.60
N THR A 38 -5.29 -10.92 7.59
CA THR A 38 -5.28 -10.08 6.38
C THR A 38 -3.90 -9.97 5.74
N ALA A 39 -2.83 -10.43 6.41
CA ALA A 39 -1.48 -10.45 5.87
C ALA A 39 -1.38 -11.23 4.54
N SER A 40 -2.26 -12.22 4.34
CA SER A 40 -2.38 -12.96 3.09
C SER A 40 -2.72 -12.08 1.88
N LEU A 41 -3.38 -10.92 2.09
CA LEU A 41 -3.69 -9.96 1.03
C LEU A 41 -2.44 -9.29 0.45
N ALA A 42 -1.33 -9.30 1.19
CA ALA A 42 -0.04 -8.80 0.72
C ALA A 42 0.73 -9.81 -0.13
N HIS A 43 0.22 -11.02 -0.32
CA HIS A 43 0.92 -12.05 -1.08
C HIS A 43 1.15 -11.63 -2.54
N GLY A 44 2.40 -11.68 -3.00
CA GLY A 44 2.80 -11.23 -4.33
C GLY A 44 3.17 -9.74 -4.41
N PHE A 45 3.05 -8.99 -3.32
CA PHE A 45 3.60 -7.64 -3.22
C PHE A 45 5.05 -7.70 -2.71
N PRO A 46 6.02 -7.11 -3.44
CA PRO A 46 7.40 -7.07 -2.99
C PRO A 46 7.64 -6.09 -1.83
N CYS A 47 6.67 -5.23 -1.50
CA CYS A 47 6.75 -4.26 -0.41
C CYS A 47 5.37 -4.03 0.22
N ILE A 48 5.36 -3.84 1.55
CA ILE A 48 4.19 -3.61 2.39
C ILE A 48 4.41 -2.33 3.20
N TYR A 49 3.41 -1.45 3.24
CA TYR A 49 3.37 -0.20 4.00
C TYR A 49 2.14 -0.14 4.91
#